data_AF-K5V1N9-F1
#
_entry.id   AF-K5V1N9-F1
#
_cell.length_a   1.000
_cell.length_b   1.000
_cell.length_c   1.000
_cell.angle_alpha   90.00
_cell.angle_beta   90.00
_cell.angle_gamma   90.00
#
_symmetry.space_group_name_H-M   'P 1'
#
loop_
_entity.id
_entity.type
_entity.pdbx_description
1 polymer ?
#
loop_
_entity_poly.entity_id
_entity_poly.type
_entity_poly.pdbx_seq_one_letter_code
_entity_poly.pdbx_strand_id
1 'polypeptide(L)'
;MGAEYVWLDVLCLRQKGQAKDETQRHDEWKLDVPTIGYTYARRSILCITYFNGLGLPLDTSPAIMRSTRQWFNRVWTLQESPPSWLPGGLSTRPLVDARTFFDRLRGTVTAVNSRDDGFSLAQTLRERSCTKEIDRIAGLAYIFRCRTLPIYDENVGPEVAWTLLLKHMDPQRRTAISLQYPPCSPFGLWGSWERFLHSSETSHAGELRSLAGSSEDGSLRLVDPNQLYTNAQGVYCHSGYVTESCHILLGGTTQAGVEEIKLSCGD
;
A
#
# COMPACT_ATOMS: atom_id res chain seq x y z
N MET A 1 28.71 12.96 -11.89
CA MET A 1 27.43 12.39 -12.37
C MET A 1 27.01 12.90 -13.75
N GLY A 2 27.58 13.99 -14.29
CA GLY A 2 27.41 14.34 -15.71
C GLY A 2 25.98 14.63 -16.16
N ALA A 3 25.04 14.81 -15.23
CA ALA A 3 23.64 15.10 -15.53
C ALA A 3 23.48 16.55 -15.95
N GLU A 4 22.76 16.78 -17.05
CA GLU A 4 22.41 18.12 -17.53
C GLU A 4 21.28 18.75 -16.69
N TYR A 5 20.35 17.92 -16.21
CA TYR A 5 19.23 18.32 -15.37
C TYR A 5 19.02 17.34 -14.21
N VAL A 6 18.61 17.85 -13.06
CA VAL A 6 18.17 17.05 -11.91
C VAL A 6 16.83 17.58 -11.42
N TRP A 7 15.91 16.68 -11.08
CA TRP A 7 14.72 17.03 -10.33
C TRP A 7 15.03 16.88 -8.84
N LEU A 8 14.73 17.93 -8.07
CA LEU A 8 14.89 17.93 -6.64
C LEU A 8 13.51 17.86 -5.98
N ASP A 9 13.26 16.76 -5.27
CA ASP A 9 12.11 16.70 -4.37
C ASP A 9 12.41 17.48 -3.10
N VAL A 10 11.73 18.60 -2.92
CA VAL A 10 11.71 19.36 -1.66
C VAL A 10 10.37 19.23 -0.94
N LEU A 11 9.48 18.35 -1.41
CA LEU A 11 8.14 18.26 -0.87
C LEU A 11 8.20 17.78 0.58
N CYS A 12 8.03 18.75 1.48
CA CYS A 12 7.70 18.54 2.87
C CYS A 12 6.24 18.08 2.94
N LEU A 13 5.98 16.87 2.45
CA LEU A 13 4.64 16.31 2.48
C LEU A 13 4.15 16.29 3.92
N ARG A 14 2.98 16.92 4.09
CA ARG A 14 2.21 16.93 5.32
C ARG A 14 2.88 17.59 6.53
N GLN A 15 3.47 18.77 6.33
CA GLN A 15 3.79 19.66 7.44
C GLN A 15 2.65 20.63 7.69
N LYS A 16 2.15 20.68 8.93
CA LYS A 16 1.28 21.77 9.36
C LYS A 16 2.06 23.08 9.29
N GLY A 17 1.41 24.09 8.73
CA GLY A 17 1.96 25.43 8.53
C GLY A 17 1.20 26.48 9.34
N GLN A 18 1.04 27.65 8.74
CA GLN A 18 0.22 28.71 9.32
C GLN A 18 -1.26 28.38 9.12
N ALA A 19 -2.09 28.68 10.13
CA ALA A 19 -3.52 28.33 10.12
C ALA A 19 -4.27 28.80 8.86
N LYS A 20 -3.88 29.96 8.29
CA LYS A 20 -4.49 30.53 7.07
C LYS A 20 -4.26 29.68 5.81
N ASP A 21 -3.19 28.86 5.80
CA ASP A 21 -2.81 28.03 4.65
C ASP A 21 -3.35 26.59 4.78
N GLU A 22 -3.89 26.21 5.95
CA GLU A 22 -4.27 24.82 6.23
C GLU A 22 -5.38 24.33 5.29
N THR A 23 -6.39 25.14 4.99
CA THR A 23 -7.45 24.76 4.04
C THR A 23 -6.88 24.41 2.66
N GLN A 24 -5.96 25.24 2.15
CA GLN A 24 -5.30 24.97 0.88
C GLN A 24 -4.45 23.70 0.95
N ARG A 25 -3.69 23.50 2.04
CA ARG A 25 -2.89 22.28 2.25
C ARG A 25 -3.76 21.03 2.29
N HIS A 26 -4.92 21.07 2.96
CA HIS A 26 -5.85 19.94 2.98
C HIS A 26 -6.35 19.59 1.58
N ASP A 27 -6.61 20.59 0.74
CA ASP A 27 -7.01 20.37 -0.65
C ASP A 27 -5.85 19.85 -1.53
N GLU A 28 -4.63 20.35 -1.34
CA GLU A 28 -3.42 19.84 -2.02
C GLU A 28 -3.13 18.38 -1.62
N TRP A 29 -3.24 18.05 -0.33
CA TRP A 29 -2.94 16.70 0.18
C TRP A 29 -3.84 15.62 -0.38
N LYS A 30 -5.09 15.95 -0.76
CA LYS A 30 -6.00 15.02 -1.45
C LYS A 30 -5.36 14.37 -2.66
N LEU A 31 -4.51 15.13 -3.38
CA LEU A 31 -3.82 14.69 -4.59
C LEU A 31 -2.33 14.39 -4.35
N ASP A 32 -1.62 15.23 -3.60
CA ASP A 32 -0.16 15.15 -3.49
C ASP A 32 0.31 13.91 -2.70
N VAL A 33 -0.37 13.61 -1.59
CA VAL A 33 -0.01 12.47 -0.73
C VAL A 33 -0.07 11.14 -1.49
N PRO A 34 -1.13 10.83 -2.27
CA PRO A 34 -1.18 9.59 -3.02
C PRO A 34 -0.38 9.62 -4.32
N THR A 35 0.00 10.79 -4.88
CA THR A 35 0.69 10.89 -6.19
C THR A 35 2.22 10.92 -6.10
N ILE A 36 2.79 11.27 -4.95
CA ILE A 36 4.24 11.47 -4.83
C ILE A 36 5.09 10.25 -5.21
N GLY A 37 4.62 9.04 -4.89
CA GLY A 37 5.38 7.82 -5.17
C GLY A 37 5.61 7.57 -6.66
N TYR A 38 4.90 8.27 -7.55
CA TYR A 38 5.04 8.11 -9.00
C TYR A 38 6.46 8.37 -9.51
N THR A 39 7.11 9.40 -8.98
CA THR A 39 8.47 9.80 -9.40
C THR A 39 9.48 8.70 -9.07
N TYR A 40 9.28 8.00 -7.95
CA TYR A 40 10.13 6.93 -7.44
C TYR A 40 9.75 5.54 -7.95
N ALA A 41 8.55 5.35 -8.49
CA ALA A 41 8.11 4.06 -9.04
C ALA A 41 8.85 3.65 -10.33
N ARG A 42 9.57 4.59 -10.97
CA ARG A 42 10.28 4.37 -12.24
C ARG A 42 11.64 3.74 -12.01
N ARG A 43 11.76 2.45 -12.33
CA ARG A 43 13.00 1.65 -12.12
C ARG A 43 14.24 2.14 -12.87
N SER A 44 14.04 2.86 -13.98
CA SER A 44 15.13 3.36 -14.82
C SER A 44 15.70 4.71 -14.37
N ILE A 45 15.08 5.36 -13.37
CA ILE A 45 15.53 6.65 -12.87
C ILE A 45 16.41 6.40 -11.65
N LEU A 46 17.65 6.90 -11.73
CA LEU A 46 18.55 6.92 -10.58
C LEU A 46 18.11 8.02 -9.60
N CYS A 47 17.80 7.65 -8.36
CA CYS A 47 17.48 8.61 -7.31
C CYS A 47 18.66 8.83 -6.36
N ILE A 48 18.98 10.10 -6.08
CA ILE A 48 19.96 10.45 -5.05
C ILE A 48 19.21 10.74 -3.76
N THR A 49 19.30 9.82 -2.79
CA THR A 49 18.51 9.90 -1.56
C THR A 49 19.36 10.44 -0.42
N TYR A 50 18.96 11.58 0.14
CA TYR A 50 19.56 12.14 1.34
C TYR A 50 18.89 11.56 2.59
N PHE A 51 19.32 10.37 3.01
CA PHE A 51 18.70 9.62 4.12
C PHE A 51 18.66 10.38 5.46
N ASN A 52 19.61 11.30 5.66
CA ASN A 52 19.71 12.10 6.88
C ASN A 52 19.01 13.46 6.80
N GLY A 53 18.48 13.82 5.63
CA GLY A 53 17.97 15.15 5.33
C GLY A 53 18.80 15.85 4.25
N LEU A 54 18.13 16.63 3.42
CA LEU A 54 18.74 17.30 2.28
C LEU A 54 19.91 18.20 2.71
N GLY A 55 21.05 18.07 2.02
CA GLY A 55 22.26 18.83 2.30
C GLY A 55 23.09 18.35 3.49
N LEU A 56 22.61 17.34 4.24
CA LEU A 56 23.35 16.77 5.36
C LEU A 56 24.29 15.63 4.90
N PRO A 57 25.43 15.44 5.57
CA PRO A 57 26.30 14.28 5.32
C PRO A 57 25.58 12.97 5.62
N LEU A 58 25.94 11.92 4.87
CA LEU A 58 25.57 10.55 5.22
C LEU A 58 26.31 10.14 6.48
N ASP A 59 25.53 9.86 7.51
CA ASP A 59 25.92 9.43 8.84
C ASP A 59 25.04 8.23 9.17
N THR A 60 25.68 7.06 9.22
CA THR A 60 25.05 5.76 9.45
C THR A 60 25.12 5.34 10.91
N SER A 61 25.54 6.23 11.82
CA SER A 61 25.72 5.91 13.23
C SER A 61 24.39 5.50 13.89
N PRO A 62 24.44 4.59 14.88
CA PRO A 62 23.24 4.13 15.59
C PRO A 62 22.42 5.26 16.24
N ALA A 63 23.08 6.34 16.67
CA ALA A 63 22.40 7.50 17.26
C ALA A 63 21.52 8.21 16.23
N ILE A 64 22.07 8.45 15.04
CA ILE A 64 21.34 9.04 13.93
C ILE A 64 20.24 8.10 13.45
N MET A 65 20.53 6.80 13.25
CA MET A 65 19.56 5.78 12.82
C MET A 65 18.30 5.65 13.69
N ARG A 66 18.39 5.99 14.98
CA ARG A 66 17.27 5.98 15.93
C ARG A 66 16.44 7.28 15.92
N SER A 67 16.91 8.33 15.26
CA SER A 67 16.20 9.60 15.19
C SER A 67 14.88 9.46 14.43
N THR A 68 13.82 10.06 14.95
CA THR A 68 12.49 10.09 14.29
C THR A 68 12.51 10.83 12.95
N ARG A 69 13.53 11.68 12.72
CA ARG A 69 13.71 12.42 11.47
C ARG A 69 14.38 11.60 10.38
N GLN A 70 14.94 10.44 10.71
CA GLN A 70 15.57 9.56 9.73
C GLN A 70 14.59 9.05 8.69
N TRP A 71 15.10 8.90 7.47
CA TRP A 71 14.34 8.37 6.34
C TRP A 71 13.73 7.00 6.65
N PHE A 72 14.43 6.10 7.33
CA PHE A 72 13.90 4.77 7.67
C PHE A 72 12.71 4.77 8.63
N ASN A 73 12.54 5.83 9.41
CA ASN A 73 11.61 5.84 10.53
C ASN A 73 10.32 6.60 10.21
N ARG A 74 10.15 7.09 8.98
CA ARG A 74 8.99 7.86 8.51
C ARG A 74 8.22 7.02 7.50
N VAL A 75 6.88 7.00 7.56
CA VAL A 75 6.14 6.08 6.68
C VAL A 75 6.12 6.52 5.22
N TRP A 76 6.03 7.82 4.94
CA TRP A 76 5.88 8.33 3.58
C TRP A 76 7.12 8.12 2.71
N THR A 77 8.30 8.10 3.33
CA THR A 77 9.56 7.82 2.63
C THR A 77 9.61 6.38 2.11
N LEU A 78 8.69 5.50 2.50
CA LEU A 78 8.57 4.16 1.91
C LEU A 78 8.27 4.26 0.40
N GLN A 79 7.51 5.27 -0.02
CA GLN A 79 7.27 5.57 -1.44
C GLN A 79 8.55 6.01 -2.16
N GLU A 80 9.54 6.55 -1.44
CA GLU A 80 10.83 7.04 -1.94
C GLU A 80 11.89 5.92 -1.97
N SER A 81 11.48 4.66 -2.12
CA SER A 81 12.35 3.47 -2.10
C SER A 81 12.54 2.84 -3.49
N PRO A 82 13.04 3.59 -4.50
CA PRO A 82 13.26 3.04 -5.83
C PRO A 82 14.33 1.93 -5.78
N PRO A 83 14.30 0.97 -6.71
CA PRO A 83 15.34 -0.05 -6.78
C PRO A 83 16.70 0.51 -7.23
N SER A 84 16.71 1.67 -7.90
CA SER A 84 17.93 2.38 -8.31
C SER A 84 18.13 3.63 -7.46
N TRP A 85 19.12 3.60 -6.58
CA TRP A 85 19.43 4.70 -5.67
C TRP A 85 20.94 4.87 -5.48
N LEU A 86 21.34 6.09 -5.15
CA LEU A 86 22.66 6.43 -4.59
C LEU A 86 22.47 7.27 -3.33
N PRO A 87 23.32 7.09 -2.31
CA PRO A 87 23.22 7.92 -1.12
C PRO A 87 23.74 9.33 -1.40
N GLY A 88 22.93 10.33 -1.08
CA GLY A 88 23.36 11.73 -1.00
C GLY A 88 24.22 11.99 0.23
N GLY A 89 25.02 13.06 0.20
CA GLY A 89 25.83 13.48 1.35
C GLY A 89 27.05 12.61 1.64
N LEU A 90 27.48 11.76 0.70
CA LEU A 90 28.73 11.04 0.83
C LEU A 90 29.90 12.01 1.03
N SER A 91 30.79 11.66 1.96
CA SER A 91 31.99 12.43 2.28
C SER A 91 33.19 11.50 2.39
N THR A 92 34.38 12.07 2.56
CA THR A 92 35.61 11.29 2.79
C THR A 92 35.66 10.63 4.18
N ARG A 93 34.72 10.95 5.06
CA ARG A 93 34.65 10.35 6.41
C ARG A 93 34.14 8.91 6.31
N PRO A 94 34.77 7.96 7.02
CA PRO A 94 34.26 6.59 7.11
C PRO A 94 32.85 6.55 7.68
N LEU A 95 32.00 5.69 7.11
CA LEU A 95 30.67 5.43 7.62
C LEU A 95 30.72 4.56 8.88
N VAL A 96 29.97 4.94 9.91
CA VAL A 96 29.87 4.19 11.17
C VAL A 96 28.78 3.14 11.03
N ASP A 97 29.09 1.86 11.21
CA ASP A 97 28.09 0.76 11.11
C ASP A 97 27.38 0.71 9.73
N ALA A 98 28.15 0.92 8.66
CA ALA A 98 27.65 0.92 7.29
C ALA A 98 26.89 -0.37 6.93
N ARG A 99 27.32 -1.52 7.47
CA ARG A 99 26.70 -2.82 7.19
C ARG A 99 25.24 -2.84 7.63
N THR A 100 24.97 -2.47 8.88
CA THR A 100 23.60 -2.44 9.42
C THR A 100 22.71 -1.47 8.64
N PHE A 101 23.25 -0.30 8.26
CA PHE A 101 22.54 0.66 7.41
C PHE A 101 22.15 0.05 6.05
N PHE A 102 23.11 -0.51 5.32
CA PHE A 102 22.86 -1.05 3.98
C PHE A 102 22.04 -2.34 4.00
N ASP A 103 22.15 -3.16 5.04
CA ASP A 103 21.29 -4.33 5.25
C ASP A 103 19.83 -3.91 5.44
N ARG A 104 19.57 -2.90 6.29
CA ARG A 104 18.22 -2.35 6.49
C ARG A 104 17.67 -1.70 5.21
N LEU A 105 18.51 -0.99 4.46
CA LEU A 105 18.15 -0.38 3.18
C LEU A 105 17.75 -1.43 2.15
N ARG A 106 18.57 -2.47 1.98
CA ARG A 106 18.29 -3.58 1.07
C ARG A 106 16.99 -4.30 1.46
N GLY A 107 16.77 -4.55 2.75
CA GLY A 107 15.53 -5.13 3.26
C GLY A 107 14.31 -4.28 2.89
N THR A 108 14.36 -2.98 3.15
CA THR A 108 13.30 -2.02 2.78
C THR A 108 13.02 -2.02 1.29
N VAL A 109 14.06 -1.85 0.45
CA VAL A 109 13.92 -1.80 -1.01
C VAL A 109 13.35 -3.12 -1.54
N THR A 110 13.78 -4.25 -0.99
CA THR A 110 13.26 -5.57 -1.36
C THR A 110 11.78 -5.70 -1.00
N ALA A 111 11.39 -5.33 0.23
CA ALA A 111 10.01 -5.40 0.69
C ALA A 111 9.06 -4.53 -0.17
N VAL A 112 9.48 -3.32 -0.53
CA VAL A 112 8.68 -2.40 -1.36
C VAL A 112 8.58 -2.86 -2.82
N ASN A 113 9.63 -3.50 -3.34
CA ASN A 113 9.67 -3.91 -4.75
C ASN A 113 9.17 -5.34 -4.99
N SER A 114 9.01 -6.13 -3.93
CA SER A 114 8.43 -7.47 -3.98
C SER A 114 6.93 -7.39 -4.22
N ARG A 115 6.43 -8.21 -5.14
CA ARG A 115 4.99 -8.25 -5.43
C ARG A 115 4.18 -9.04 -4.40
N ASP A 116 4.87 -9.88 -3.65
CA ASP A 116 4.29 -11.07 -3.02
C ASP A 116 4.55 -11.09 -1.51
N ASP A 117 5.45 -10.23 -1.06
CA ASP A 117 5.91 -10.17 0.31
C ASP A 117 5.13 -9.12 1.11
N GLY A 118 3.82 -9.38 1.25
CA GLY A 118 2.94 -8.56 2.08
C GLY A 118 3.40 -8.52 3.54
N PHE A 119 4.04 -9.59 4.02
CA PHE A 119 4.56 -9.69 5.38
C PHE A 119 5.74 -8.74 5.64
N SER A 120 6.81 -8.79 4.83
CA SER A 120 7.94 -7.87 5.00
C SER A 120 7.53 -6.42 4.77
N LEU A 121 6.57 -6.18 3.86
CA LEU A 121 5.99 -4.85 3.65
C LEU A 121 5.24 -4.38 4.90
N ALA A 122 4.37 -5.21 5.48
CA ALA A 122 3.66 -4.92 6.73
C ALA A 122 4.63 -4.68 7.90
N GLN A 123 5.68 -5.49 8.02
CA GLN A 123 6.73 -5.28 9.01
C GLN A 123 7.42 -3.92 8.82
N THR A 124 7.82 -3.59 7.59
CA THR A 124 8.45 -2.30 7.28
C THR A 124 7.53 -1.12 7.62
N LEU A 125 6.22 -1.25 7.40
CA LEU A 125 5.21 -0.24 7.76
C LEU A 125 5.06 -0.09 9.28
N ARG A 126 5.06 -1.18 10.05
CA ARG A 126 4.96 -1.17 11.52
C ARG A 126 6.15 -0.48 12.19
N GLU A 127 7.35 -0.66 11.64
CA GLU A 127 8.58 -0.06 12.15
C GLU A 127 8.66 1.46 11.90
N ARG A 128 7.78 2.01 11.06
CA ARG A 128 7.78 3.42 10.66
C ARG A 128 6.73 4.22 11.42
N SER A 129 7.10 5.44 11.78
CA SER A 129 6.21 6.44 12.39
C SER A 129 5.35 7.12 11.33
N CYS A 130 4.09 7.37 11.66
CA CYS A 130 3.14 8.13 10.86
C CYS A 130 2.41 9.16 11.74
N THR A 131 1.86 10.21 11.13
CA THR A 131 1.04 11.19 11.88
C THR A 131 -0.41 10.71 11.98
N LYS A 132 -0.92 10.06 10.94
CA LYS A 132 -2.19 9.31 10.97
C LYS A 132 -1.99 7.93 10.36
N GLU A 133 -2.76 6.96 10.83
CA GLU A 133 -2.69 5.58 10.36
C GLU A 133 -2.93 5.47 8.84
N ILE A 134 -3.83 6.30 8.31
CA ILE A 134 -4.11 6.38 6.86
C ILE A 134 -2.89 6.76 6.01
N ASP A 135 -1.83 7.35 6.58
CA ASP A 135 -0.60 7.66 5.85
C ASP A 135 0.11 6.38 5.43
N ARG A 136 0.01 5.32 6.25
CA ARG A 136 0.53 4.00 5.91
C ARG A 136 -0.17 3.46 4.67
N ILE A 137 -1.49 3.62 4.61
CA ILE A 137 -2.33 3.13 3.52
C ILE A 137 -2.08 3.94 2.25
N ALA A 138 -2.06 5.27 2.34
CA ALA A 138 -1.84 6.15 1.19
C ALA A 138 -0.48 5.87 0.53
N GLY A 139 0.55 5.55 1.33
CA GLY A 139 1.87 5.19 0.83
C GLY A 139 1.96 3.87 0.06
N LEU A 140 0.89 3.05 0.04
CA LEU A 140 0.91 1.74 -0.60
C LEU A 140 0.47 1.75 -2.06
N ALA A 141 -0.17 2.81 -2.54
CA ALA A 141 -0.81 2.79 -3.86
C ALA A 141 0.17 2.49 -5.01
N TYR A 142 1.32 3.15 -5.04
CA TYR A 142 2.36 2.86 -6.05
C TYR A 142 3.11 1.56 -5.78
N ILE A 143 3.29 1.18 -4.52
CA ILE A 143 3.89 -0.10 -4.12
C ILE A 143 3.04 -1.27 -4.67
N PHE A 144 1.72 -1.16 -4.53
CA PHE A 144 0.74 -2.08 -5.08
C PHE A 144 0.46 -1.88 -6.57
N ARG A 145 1.11 -0.90 -7.22
CA ARG A 145 0.94 -0.60 -8.66
C ARG A 145 -0.52 -0.40 -9.05
N CYS A 146 -1.26 0.29 -8.17
CA CYS A 146 -2.63 0.68 -8.45
C CYS A 146 -2.69 1.47 -9.76
N ARG A 147 -3.70 1.19 -10.61
CA ARG A 147 -3.84 1.85 -11.92
C ARG A 147 -4.23 3.32 -11.78
N THR A 148 -4.88 3.64 -10.68
CA THR A 148 -5.34 4.95 -10.26
C THR A 148 -5.18 5.05 -8.75
N LEU A 149 -5.54 6.19 -8.16
CA LEU A 149 -5.24 6.47 -6.76
C LEU A 149 -6.49 6.87 -5.98
N PRO A 150 -6.67 6.42 -4.73
CA PRO A 150 -7.71 6.92 -3.87
C PRO A 150 -7.40 8.38 -3.49
N ILE A 151 -8.45 9.18 -3.36
CA ILE A 151 -8.33 10.53 -2.79
C ILE A 151 -7.93 10.39 -1.33
N TYR A 152 -6.91 11.15 -0.91
CA TYR A 152 -6.54 11.20 0.49
C TYR A 152 -7.57 12.03 1.27
N ASP A 153 -8.27 11.39 2.20
CA ASP A 153 -9.19 12.06 3.12
C ASP A 153 -8.77 11.73 4.55
N GLU A 154 -8.53 12.76 5.35
CA GLU A 154 -8.04 12.59 6.70
C GLU A 154 -9.11 12.27 7.74
N ASN A 155 -10.36 12.33 7.32
CA ASN A 155 -11.54 12.11 8.16
C ASN A 155 -12.05 10.67 8.07
N VAL A 156 -11.57 9.87 7.11
CA VAL A 156 -11.93 8.45 7.01
C VAL A 156 -11.09 7.59 7.94
N GLY A 157 -11.70 6.52 8.46
CA GLY A 157 -10.99 5.52 9.25
C GLY A 157 -10.07 4.63 8.40
N PRO A 158 -9.09 3.95 9.01
CA PRO A 158 -8.11 3.12 8.28
C PRO A 158 -8.74 1.99 7.46
N GLU A 159 -9.73 1.27 8.01
CA GLU A 159 -10.41 0.19 7.28
C GLU A 159 -11.19 0.70 6.05
N VAL A 160 -11.75 1.90 6.14
CA VAL A 160 -12.41 2.55 4.99
C VAL A 160 -11.37 2.95 3.94
N ALA A 161 -10.28 3.61 4.35
CA ALA A 161 -9.19 3.99 3.45
C ALA A 161 -8.57 2.76 2.74
N TRP A 162 -8.43 1.65 3.48
CA TRP A 162 -7.95 0.39 2.94
C TRP A 162 -8.91 -0.23 1.92
N THR A 163 -10.21 -0.25 2.23
CA THR A 163 -11.25 -0.71 1.30
C THR A 163 -11.27 0.14 0.02
N LEU A 164 -11.09 1.46 0.15
CA LEU A 164 -10.92 2.34 -1.00
C LEU A 164 -9.69 1.93 -1.80
N LEU A 165 -8.52 1.76 -1.18
CA LEU A 165 -7.30 1.32 -1.86
C LEU A 165 -7.46 -0.01 -2.62
N LEU A 166 -8.15 -1.00 -2.05
CA LEU A 166 -8.42 -2.29 -2.71
C LEU A 166 -9.12 -2.11 -4.07
N LYS A 167 -10.03 -1.13 -4.19
CA LYS A 167 -10.72 -0.76 -5.46
C LYS A 167 -9.74 -0.37 -6.56
N HIS A 168 -8.58 0.18 -6.21
CA HIS A 168 -7.56 0.64 -7.16
C HIS A 168 -6.50 -0.42 -7.52
N MET A 169 -6.45 -1.52 -6.78
CA MET A 169 -5.55 -2.65 -7.09
C MET A 169 -6.04 -3.43 -8.30
N ASP A 170 -5.13 -4.09 -9.02
CA ASP A 170 -5.51 -5.06 -10.04
C ASP A 170 -6.26 -6.27 -9.41
N PRO A 171 -7.13 -6.96 -10.17
CA PRO A 171 -7.96 -8.04 -9.62
C PRO A 171 -7.18 -9.16 -8.94
N GLN A 172 -6.01 -9.54 -9.47
CA GLN A 172 -5.21 -10.65 -8.95
C GLN A 172 -4.63 -10.28 -7.58
N ARG A 173 -4.05 -9.08 -7.46
CA ARG A 173 -3.53 -8.57 -6.20
C ARG A 173 -4.61 -8.39 -5.15
N ARG A 174 -5.77 -7.85 -5.55
CA ARG A 174 -6.92 -7.66 -4.68
C ARG A 174 -7.42 -8.99 -4.10
N THR A 175 -7.54 -10.02 -4.95
CA THR A 175 -7.88 -11.38 -4.52
C THR A 175 -6.84 -11.92 -3.56
N ALA A 176 -5.55 -11.84 -3.90
CA ALA A 176 -4.48 -12.37 -3.05
C ALA A 176 -4.49 -11.74 -1.64
N ILE A 177 -4.63 -10.42 -1.56
CA ILE A 177 -4.73 -9.71 -0.27
C ILE A 177 -5.98 -10.11 0.51
N SER A 178 -7.13 -10.21 -0.17
CA SER A 178 -8.40 -10.55 0.50
C SER A 178 -8.40 -11.98 1.05
N LEU A 179 -7.78 -12.92 0.35
CA LEU A 179 -7.62 -14.30 0.81
C LEU A 179 -6.62 -14.43 1.94
N GLN A 180 -5.51 -13.67 1.87
CA GLN A 180 -4.42 -13.78 2.85
C GLN A 180 -4.73 -13.06 4.17
N TYR A 181 -5.55 -12.00 4.12
CA TYR A 181 -5.83 -11.14 5.28
C TYR A 181 -7.34 -10.99 5.47
N PRO A 182 -8.04 -12.03 5.97
CA PRO A 182 -9.50 -12.04 6.02
C PRO A 182 -10.07 -10.88 6.87
N PRO A 183 -11.36 -10.53 6.68
CA PRO A 183 -12.00 -9.46 7.42
C PRO A 183 -12.04 -9.73 8.93
N CYS A 184 -12.06 -8.66 9.74
CA CYS A 184 -12.25 -8.77 11.18
C CYS A 184 -13.70 -9.09 11.59
N SER A 185 -14.66 -8.94 10.67
CA SER A 185 -16.07 -9.28 10.88
C SER A 185 -16.41 -10.58 10.15
N PRO A 186 -17.22 -11.47 10.75
CA PRO A 186 -17.68 -12.70 10.08
C PRO A 186 -18.48 -12.42 8.80
N PHE A 187 -19.01 -11.21 8.63
CA PHE A 187 -19.72 -10.75 7.43
C PHE A 187 -18.94 -9.69 6.65
N GLY A 188 -17.68 -9.44 7.02
CA GLY A 188 -16.82 -8.59 6.21
C GLY A 188 -16.53 -9.28 4.88
N LEU A 189 -16.51 -8.52 3.79
CA LEU A 189 -16.26 -9.04 2.45
C LEU A 189 -14.81 -8.82 1.99
N TRP A 190 -14.10 -7.89 2.63
CA TRP A 190 -12.81 -7.39 2.18
C TRP A 190 -11.71 -7.71 3.17
N GLY A 191 -10.48 -7.84 2.68
CA GLY A 191 -9.35 -8.04 3.58
C GLY A 191 -9.21 -6.87 4.55
N SER A 192 -8.84 -7.13 5.81
CA SER A 192 -8.73 -6.09 6.84
C SER A 192 -7.36 -5.43 6.84
N TRP A 193 -7.34 -4.10 7.00
CA TRP A 193 -6.11 -3.34 7.25
C TRP A 193 -5.39 -3.84 8.50
N GLU A 194 -6.13 -4.02 9.59
CA GLU A 194 -5.57 -4.47 10.86
C GLU A 194 -4.91 -5.85 10.72
N ARG A 195 -5.55 -6.79 10.01
CA ARG A 195 -4.98 -8.12 9.74
C ARG A 195 -3.76 -8.08 8.83
N PHE A 196 -3.78 -7.24 7.80
CA PHE A 196 -2.61 -7.02 6.94
C PHE A 196 -1.43 -6.51 7.78
N LEU A 197 -1.64 -5.40 8.51
CA LEU A 197 -0.60 -4.73 9.27
C LEU A 197 -0.05 -5.60 10.40
N HIS A 198 -0.90 -6.38 11.08
CA HIS A 198 -0.52 -7.21 12.23
C HIS A 198 -0.27 -8.68 11.91
N SER A 199 -0.23 -9.06 10.63
CA SER A 199 0.11 -10.44 10.25
C SER A 199 1.49 -10.87 10.79
N SER A 200 1.56 -12.11 11.28
CA SER A 200 2.75 -12.76 11.81
C SER A 200 3.02 -14.05 11.01
N GLU A 201 4.06 -14.04 10.18
CA GLU A 201 4.54 -15.11 9.28
C GLU A 201 3.50 -15.84 8.38
N THR A 202 3.94 -16.12 7.15
CA THR A 202 3.14 -16.74 6.09
C THR A 202 2.84 -18.21 6.35
N SER A 203 1.57 -18.54 6.48
CA SER A 203 1.06 -19.87 6.12
C SER A 203 0.38 -19.76 4.74
N HIS A 204 0.88 -20.50 3.75
CA HIS A 204 0.19 -20.83 2.47
C HIS A 204 0.14 -19.82 1.31
N ALA A 205 0.94 -18.74 1.30
CA ALA A 205 0.98 -17.80 0.16
C ALA A 205 1.38 -18.46 -1.19
N GLY A 206 2.16 -19.55 -1.14
CA GLY A 206 2.53 -20.36 -2.31
C GLY A 206 1.41 -21.28 -2.81
N GLU A 207 0.60 -21.85 -1.91
CA GLU A 207 -0.49 -22.77 -2.26
C GLU A 207 -1.73 -22.03 -2.79
N LEU A 208 -2.06 -20.86 -2.23
CA LEU A 208 -3.16 -20.01 -2.70
C LEU A 208 -2.92 -19.45 -4.11
N ARG A 209 -1.65 -19.32 -4.55
CA ARG A 209 -1.29 -18.94 -5.93
C ARG A 209 -1.52 -20.03 -6.95
N SER A 210 -1.40 -21.30 -6.56
CA SER A 210 -1.77 -22.41 -7.43
C SER A 210 -3.26 -22.34 -7.80
N LEU A 211 -4.10 -21.87 -6.86
CA LEU A 211 -5.52 -21.63 -7.06
C LEU A 211 -5.84 -20.31 -7.81
N ALA A 212 -5.07 -19.25 -7.59
CA ALA A 212 -5.30 -17.95 -8.23
C ALA A 212 -4.60 -17.78 -9.61
N GLY A 213 -3.78 -18.76 -10.01
CA GLY A 213 -2.78 -18.62 -11.07
C GLY A 213 -3.01 -19.46 -12.34
N SER A 214 -4.01 -20.34 -12.40
CA SER A 214 -4.43 -20.90 -13.68
C SER A 214 -5.47 -19.99 -14.32
N SER A 215 -5.25 -19.69 -15.59
CA SER A 215 -6.17 -18.96 -16.46
C SER A 215 -7.57 -19.59 -16.43
N GLU A 216 -8.49 -19.04 -15.62
CA GLU A 216 -9.89 -18.65 -15.93
C GLU A 216 -10.61 -18.27 -14.59
N ASP A 217 -11.58 -17.37 -14.69
CA ASP A 217 -11.91 -16.21 -13.82
C ASP A 217 -12.28 -16.35 -12.31
N GLY A 218 -11.40 -16.89 -11.45
CA GLY A 218 -11.58 -16.85 -9.98
C GLY A 218 -11.28 -15.50 -9.29
N SER A 219 -11.03 -14.42 -10.05
CA SER A 219 -10.54 -13.14 -9.51
C SER A 219 -11.65 -12.20 -9.04
N LEU A 220 -11.36 -11.36 -8.04
CA LEU A 220 -12.31 -10.42 -7.45
C LEU A 220 -12.38 -9.15 -8.31
N ARG A 221 -13.30 -9.16 -9.28
CA ARG A 221 -13.49 -8.07 -10.25
C ARG A 221 -14.38 -6.97 -9.69
N LEU A 222 -14.12 -5.74 -10.11
CA LEU A 222 -15.01 -4.62 -9.83
C LEU A 222 -16.17 -4.65 -10.84
N VAL A 223 -17.41 -4.51 -10.38
CA VAL A 223 -18.62 -4.52 -11.23
C VAL A 223 -18.78 -3.21 -12.01
N ASP A 224 -18.08 -2.14 -11.61
CA ASP A 224 -18.02 -0.87 -12.33
C ASP A 224 -16.76 -0.78 -13.23
N PRO A 225 -16.87 -1.00 -14.55
CA PRO A 225 -15.74 -0.97 -15.46
C PRO A 225 -15.25 0.46 -15.74
N ASN A 226 -16.08 1.49 -15.51
CA ASN A 226 -15.70 2.89 -15.70
C ASN A 226 -14.69 3.34 -14.65
N GLN A 227 -14.46 2.54 -13.60
CA GLN A 227 -13.48 2.84 -12.58
C GLN A 227 -13.73 4.26 -12.02
N LEU A 228 -14.99 4.66 -11.84
CA LEU A 228 -15.28 5.98 -11.27
C LEU A 228 -14.91 5.93 -9.79
N TYR A 229 -13.76 6.52 -9.49
CA TYR A 229 -13.17 6.55 -8.16
C TYR A 229 -13.81 7.63 -7.31
N THR A 230 -15.06 7.36 -6.93
CA THR A 230 -15.76 8.05 -5.86
C THR A 230 -15.27 7.54 -4.50
N ASN A 231 -15.53 8.29 -3.43
CA ASN A 231 -15.31 7.86 -2.05
C ASN A 231 -16.30 6.77 -1.59
N ALA A 232 -17.07 6.19 -2.52
CA ALA A 232 -17.98 5.08 -2.24
C ALA A 232 -17.26 3.73 -2.37
N GLN A 233 -17.71 2.76 -1.56
CA GLN A 233 -17.21 1.39 -1.63
C GLN A 233 -17.48 0.76 -3.01
N GLY A 234 -16.56 -0.06 -3.46
CA GLY A 234 -16.72 -0.82 -4.70
C GLY A 234 -17.74 -1.95 -4.55
N VAL A 235 -18.41 -2.31 -5.65
CA VAL A 235 -19.18 -3.55 -5.77
C VAL A 235 -18.32 -4.54 -6.54
N TYR A 236 -18.22 -5.77 -6.05
CA TYR A 236 -17.32 -6.77 -6.60
C TYR A 236 -18.04 -8.06 -6.94
N CYS A 237 -17.51 -8.79 -7.91
CA CYS A 237 -17.94 -10.14 -8.25
C CYS A 237 -16.73 -11.07 -8.34
N HIS A 238 -16.94 -12.34 -8.08
CA HIS A 238 -16.02 -13.42 -8.42
C HIS A 238 -16.81 -14.47 -9.19
N SER A 239 -16.20 -15.08 -10.21
CA SER A 239 -16.80 -16.24 -10.86
C SER A 239 -16.40 -17.48 -10.06
N GLY A 240 -17.38 -18.15 -9.47
CA GLY A 240 -17.21 -19.44 -8.81
C GLY A 240 -17.47 -20.57 -9.79
N TYR A 241 -16.63 -21.60 -9.77
CA TYR A 241 -16.91 -22.84 -10.49
C TYR A 241 -17.75 -23.73 -9.61
N VAL A 242 -18.95 -24.06 -10.09
CA VAL A 242 -19.82 -24.99 -9.42
C VAL A 242 -19.39 -26.41 -9.82
N THR A 243 -18.89 -27.19 -8.87
CA THR A 243 -18.38 -28.56 -9.14
C THR A 243 -19.50 -29.60 -9.18
N GLU A 244 -20.69 -29.24 -8.71
CA GLU A 244 -21.91 -30.06 -8.70
C GLU A 244 -23.10 -29.21 -9.16
N SER A 245 -24.22 -29.81 -9.57
CA SER A 245 -25.42 -29.03 -9.91
C SER A 245 -25.89 -28.26 -8.68
N CYS A 246 -25.88 -26.92 -8.74
CA CYS A 246 -26.43 -26.09 -7.67
C CYS A 246 -27.58 -25.21 -8.17
N HIS A 247 -28.61 -25.07 -7.33
CA HIS A 247 -29.76 -24.22 -7.59
C HIS A 247 -29.71 -23.00 -6.66
N ILE A 248 -29.91 -21.82 -7.24
CA ILE A 248 -30.17 -20.60 -6.48
C ILE A 248 -31.68 -20.55 -6.25
N LEU A 249 -32.09 -20.81 -5.02
CA LEU A 249 -33.45 -20.60 -4.56
C LEU A 249 -33.53 -19.16 -4.04
N LEU A 250 -34.19 -18.29 -4.81
CA LEU A 250 -34.55 -16.96 -4.34
C LEU A 250 -35.65 -17.10 -3.29
N GLY A 251 -35.31 -16.88 -2.03
CA GLY A 251 -36.27 -16.83 -0.94
C GLY A 251 -37.20 -15.63 -1.10
N GLY A 252 -38.51 -15.86 -0.91
CA GLY A 252 -39.51 -14.79 -0.98
C GLY A 252 -39.18 -13.66 -0.01
N THR A 253 -39.43 -12.42 -0.46
CA THR A 253 -39.18 -11.17 0.28
C THR A 253 -39.59 -11.31 1.75
N THR A 254 -38.60 -11.31 2.64
CA THR A 254 -38.87 -11.13 4.07
C THR A 254 -39.28 -9.68 4.32
N GLN A 255 -40.10 -9.44 5.35
CA GLN A 255 -40.65 -8.11 5.68
C GLN A 255 -39.60 -7.01 5.93
N ALA A 256 -38.30 -7.37 5.97
CA ALA A 256 -37.18 -6.46 6.15
C ALA A 256 -36.47 -6.04 4.83
N GLY A 257 -36.95 -6.48 3.67
CA GLY A 257 -36.35 -6.11 2.37
C GLY A 257 -35.01 -6.80 2.08
N VAL A 258 -34.66 -7.84 2.82
CA VAL A 258 -33.48 -8.68 2.57
C VAL A 258 -33.93 -9.92 1.81
N GLU A 259 -33.45 -10.09 0.58
CA GLU A 259 -33.61 -11.35 -0.17
C GLU A 259 -32.67 -12.41 0.42
N GLU A 260 -33.26 -13.52 0.86
CA GLU A 260 -32.50 -14.69 1.31
C GLU A 260 -32.12 -15.52 0.08
N ILE A 261 -30.84 -15.56 -0.26
CA ILE A 261 -30.33 -16.40 -1.35
C ILE A 261 -29.93 -17.74 -0.74
N LYS A 262 -30.67 -18.81 -1.08
CA LYS A 262 -30.29 -20.18 -0.71
C LYS A 262 -29.60 -20.85 -1.89
N LEU A 263 -28.39 -21.36 -1.65
CA LEU A 263 -27.68 -22.24 -2.57
C LEU A 263 -27.92 -23.68 -2.12
N SER A 264 -28.55 -24.51 -2.95
CA SER A 264 -28.59 -25.96 -2.75
C SER A 264 -27.67 -26.62 -3.76
N CYS A 265 -26.87 -27.60 -3.35
CA CYS A 265 -25.99 -28.37 -4.24
C CYS A 265 -26.27 -29.86 -4.07
N GLY A 266 -26.42 -30.59 -5.18
CA GLY A 266 -26.84 -31.99 -5.23
C GLY A 266 -28.33 -32.18 -5.53
N ASP A 267 -28.67 -33.37 -6.06
CA ASP A 267 -30.06 -33.84 -6.29
C ASP A 267 -30.84 -34.04 -4.98
#